data_AF-A0A1Y4MRX4-F1
#
_entry.id   AF-A0A1Y4MRX4-F1
#
_cell.length_a   1.000
_cell.length_b   1.000
_cell.length_c   1.000
_cell.angle_alpha   90.00
_cell.angle_beta   90.00
_cell.angle_gamma   90.00
#
_symmetry.space_group_name_H-M   'P 1'
#
loop_
_entity.id
_entity.type
_entity.pdbx_description
1 polymer ?
#
loop_
_entity_poly.entity_id
_entity_poly.type
_entity_poly.pdbx_seq_one_letter_code
_entity_poly.pdbx_strand_id
1 'polypeptide(L)'
;MLKILTRDFGEVEISEDDVITFTEPIFGFKDYSRFAVLTEESIGPDFAWLQSVEDASVCFILVNPSTVVGQYNPVLPKRVAELIETDEPMFWLVAVLRDTLEKSTVNLKSPIVINPVSKSAAQVILEDDLPIRYPLMGSKGGL
;
A
#
# COMPACT_ATOMS: atom_id res chain seq x y z
N MET A 1 11.37 -6.49 -18.88
CA MET A 1 11.50 -7.33 -17.67
C MET A 1 12.63 -6.76 -16.84
N LEU A 2 12.39 -6.60 -15.54
CA LEU A 2 13.31 -6.05 -14.56
C LEU A 2 13.54 -7.09 -13.46
N LYS A 3 14.81 -7.34 -13.13
CA LYS A 3 15.19 -8.19 -11.99
C LYS A 3 15.41 -7.32 -10.77
N ILE A 4 14.75 -7.66 -9.66
CA ILE A 4 14.89 -6.94 -8.39
C ILE A 4 15.19 -7.93 -7.26
N LEU A 5 16.02 -7.51 -6.31
CA LEU A 5 16.19 -8.22 -5.05
C LEU A 5 15.12 -7.74 -4.08
N THR A 6 14.38 -8.68 -3.51
CA THR A 6 13.29 -8.42 -2.57
C THR A 6 13.69 -8.82 -1.15
N ARG A 7 13.02 -8.25 -0.14
CA ARG A 7 13.27 -8.61 1.26
C ARG A 7 12.95 -10.07 1.55
N ASP A 8 11.80 -10.53 1.06
CA ASP A 8 11.17 -11.76 1.54
C ASP A 8 11.13 -12.90 0.48
N PHE A 9 11.39 -12.61 -0.80
CA PHE A 9 11.27 -13.57 -1.92
C PHE A 9 12.56 -13.79 -2.70
N GLY A 10 13.69 -13.21 -2.26
CA GLY A 10 14.94 -13.27 -3.01
C GLY A 10 14.89 -12.47 -4.31
N GLU A 11 15.58 -12.92 -5.35
CA GLU A 11 15.53 -12.30 -6.68
C GLU A 11 14.27 -12.72 -7.42
N VAL A 12 13.50 -11.73 -7.89
CA VAL A 12 12.31 -11.93 -8.70
C VAL A 12 12.40 -11.13 -10.00
N GLU A 13 11.67 -11.57 -11.01
CA GLU A 13 11.57 -10.88 -12.30
C GLU A 13 10.16 -10.31 -12.46
N ILE A 14 10.06 -9.00 -12.69
CA ILE A 14 8.79 -8.28 -12.84
C ILE A 14 8.74 -7.56 -14.19
N SER A 15 7.54 -7.19 -14.65
CA SER A 15 7.44 -6.25 -15.76
C SER A 15 7.88 -4.86 -15.31
N GLU A 16 8.52 -4.09 -16.20
CA GLU A 16 8.77 -2.67 -15.92
C GLU A 16 7.46 -1.88 -15.86
N ASP A 17 6.44 -2.34 -16.60
CA ASP A 17 5.11 -1.73 -16.61
C ASP A 17 4.32 -1.94 -15.31
N ASP A 18 4.77 -2.88 -14.46
CA ASP A 18 4.18 -3.13 -13.14
C ASP A 18 4.80 -2.25 -12.04
N VAL A 19 5.87 -1.52 -12.35
CA VAL A 19 6.51 -0.61 -11.39
C VAL A 19 5.66 0.64 -11.22
N ILE A 20 5.27 0.91 -9.98
CA ILE A 20 4.61 2.14 -9.58
C ILE A 20 5.64 3.19 -9.15
N THR A 21 5.32 4.44 -9.43
CA THR A 21 6.17 5.59 -9.07
C THR A 21 5.45 6.49 -8.09
N PHE A 22 6.05 6.69 -6.93
CA PHE A 22 5.55 7.60 -5.92
C PHE A 22 5.78 9.05 -6.36
N THR A 23 4.68 9.77 -6.60
CA THR A 23 4.69 11.19 -7.00
C THR A 23 5.11 12.10 -5.86
N GLU A 24 4.95 11.62 -4.63
CA GLU A 24 5.52 12.17 -3.41
C GLU A 24 6.18 11.05 -2.61
N PRO A 25 7.35 11.29 -1.99
CA PRO A 25 8.03 10.22 -1.27
C PRO A 25 7.21 9.70 -0.08
N ILE A 26 7.31 8.40 0.17
CA ILE A 26 6.75 7.76 1.37
C ILE A 26 7.37 8.41 2.62
N PHE A 27 6.56 8.66 3.66
CA PHE A 27 7.04 9.34 4.87
C PHE A 27 8.20 8.58 5.52
N GLY A 28 9.36 9.23 5.63
CA GLY A 28 10.58 8.63 6.17
C GLY A 28 11.46 7.89 5.15
N PHE A 29 11.03 7.76 3.90
CA PHE A 29 11.71 7.01 2.84
C PHE A 29 11.91 7.88 1.59
N LYS A 30 12.46 9.09 1.80
CA LYS A 30 12.57 10.14 0.78
C LYS A 30 13.43 9.80 -0.44
N ASP A 31 14.34 8.84 -0.29
CA ASP A 31 15.34 8.48 -1.31
C ASP A 31 14.82 7.39 -2.26
N TYR A 32 13.61 6.88 -2.02
CA TYR A 32 12.99 5.80 -2.80
C TYR A 32 11.65 6.25 -3.36
N SER A 33 11.48 6.07 -4.66
CA SER A 33 10.25 6.46 -5.37
C SER A 33 9.68 5.35 -6.25
N ARG A 34 10.42 4.27 -6.51
CA ARG A 34 9.98 3.20 -7.41
C ARG A 34 9.71 1.91 -6.65
N PHE A 35 8.51 1.38 -6.80
CA PHE A 35 8.06 0.22 -6.05
C PHE A 35 7.30 -0.75 -6.95
N ALA A 36 7.27 -2.02 -6.53
CA ALA A 36 6.38 -3.03 -7.09
C ALA A 36 5.43 -3.52 -6.00
N VAL A 37 4.17 -3.77 -6.36
CA VAL A 37 3.20 -4.43 -5.49
C VAL A 37 3.24 -5.92 -5.80
N LEU A 38 3.86 -6.70 -4.91
CA LEU A 38 4.02 -8.14 -5.08
C LEU A 38 2.95 -8.86 -4.26
N THR A 39 2.34 -9.90 -4.83
CA THR A 39 1.38 -10.77 -4.14
C THR A 39 1.87 -12.20 -4.17
N GLU A 40 1.50 -12.98 -3.16
CA GLU A 40 1.87 -14.39 -3.04
C GLU A 40 0.59 -15.25 -3.08
N GLU A 41 0.50 -16.21 -4.01
CA GLU A 41 -0.71 -17.00 -4.23
C GLU A 41 -1.16 -17.74 -2.96
N SER A 42 -0.21 -18.23 -2.17
CA SER A 42 -0.49 -18.96 -0.93
C SER A 42 -1.10 -18.11 0.19
N ILE A 43 -0.92 -16.77 0.13
CA ILE A 43 -1.44 -15.82 1.10
C ILE A 43 -2.73 -15.15 0.59
N GLY A 44 -2.89 -15.10 -0.73
CA GLY A 44 -4.08 -14.57 -1.38
C GLY A 44 -3.94 -13.09 -1.77
N PRO A 45 -4.95 -12.54 -2.46
CA PRO A 45 -4.89 -11.20 -3.06
C PRO A 45 -5.08 -10.07 -2.04
N ASP A 46 -5.42 -10.42 -0.80
CA ASP A 46 -5.76 -9.45 0.25
C ASP A 46 -4.53 -8.86 0.95
N PHE A 47 -3.37 -9.49 0.76
CA PHE A 47 -2.08 -9.03 1.28
C PHE A 47 -1.10 -8.85 0.13
N ALA A 48 -0.28 -7.82 0.25
CA ALA A 48 0.78 -7.57 -0.72
C ALA A 48 2.03 -7.00 -0.05
N TRP A 49 3.13 -7.00 -0.80
CA TRP A 49 4.39 -6.37 -0.44
C TRP A 49 4.60 -5.18 -1.34
N LEU A 50 4.68 -4.00 -0.75
CA LEU A 50 5.17 -2.82 -1.44
C LEU A 50 6.70 -2.84 -1.37
N GLN A 51 7.32 -3.47 -2.36
CA GLN A 51 8.76 -3.69 -2.43
C GLN A 51 9.43 -2.57 -3.22
N SER A 52 10.41 -1.90 -2.63
CA SER A 52 11.26 -0.95 -3.38
C SER A 52 12.07 -1.71 -4.44
N VAL A 53 12.12 -1.17 -5.65
CA VAL A 53 13.02 -1.69 -6.71
C VAL A 53 14.44 -1.15 -6.57
N GLU A 54 14.64 -0.20 -5.66
CA GLU A 54 15.89 0.54 -5.46
C GLU A 54 16.68 0.02 -4.25
N ASP A 55 16.01 -0.56 -3.26
CA ASP A 55 16.63 -1.13 -2.06
C ASP A 55 15.81 -2.30 -1.50
N ALA A 56 16.42 -3.49 -1.47
CA ALA A 56 15.78 -4.71 -1.02
C ALA A 56 15.29 -4.66 0.45
N SER A 57 15.92 -3.83 1.30
CA SER A 57 15.54 -3.70 2.71
C SER A 57 14.25 -2.87 2.91
N VAL A 58 13.87 -2.08 1.90
CA VAL A 58 12.68 -1.22 1.96
C VAL A 58 11.48 -1.96 1.39
N CYS A 59 10.64 -2.46 2.30
CA CYS A 59 9.45 -3.19 1.95
C CYS A 59 8.35 -3.02 3.02
N PHE A 60 7.11 -2.75 2.59
CA PHE A 60 5.95 -2.61 3.48
C PHE A 60 4.95 -3.72 3.22
N ILE A 61 4.30 -4.21 4.28
CA ILE A 61 3.15 -5.10 4.15
C ILE A 61 1.91 -4.24 3.91
N LEU A 62 1.21 -4.55 2.83
CA LEU A 62 -0.04 -3.93 2.43
C LEU A 62 -1.21 -4.89 2.68
N VAL A 63 -2.35 -4.30 3.01
CA VAL A 63 -3.61 -5.02 3.23
C VAL A 63 -4.71 -4.35 2.43
N ASN A 64 -5.50 -5.15 1.72
CA ASN A 64 -6.67 -4.68 0.99
C ASN A 64 -7.69 -4.16 2.02
N PRO A 65 -8.12 -2.88 1.93
CA PRO A 65 -9.03 -2.30 2.91
C PRO A 65 -10.33 -3.09 3.12
N SER A 66 -10.85 -3.75 2.08
CA SER A 66 -12.11 -4.53 2.13
C SER A 66 -12.07 -5.70 3.10
N THR A 67 -10.86 -6.16 3.47
CA THR A 67 -10.69 -7.22 4.48
C THR A 67 -10.84 -6.72 5.92
N VAL A 68 -10.69 -5.41 6.11
CA VAL A 68 -10.63 -4.78 7.44
C VAL A 68 -11.91 -4.00 7.73
N VAL A 69 -12.44 -3.30 6.73
CA VAL A 69 -13.64 -2.48 6.79
C VAL A 69 -14.48 -2.70 5.53
N GLY A 70 -15.81 -2.60 5.63
CA GLY A 70 -16.72 -2.99 4.55
C GLY A 70 -16.52 -2.18 3.25
N GLN A 71 -16.72 -0.86 3.31
CA GLN A 71 -16.51 0.03 2.17
C GLN A 71 -15.47 1.08 2.53
N TYR A 72 -14.29 1.00 1.93
CA TYR A 72 -13.22 1.97 2.10
C TYR A 72 -13.03 2.76 0.81
N ASN A 73 -13.63 3.95 0.75
CA ASN A 73 -13.51 4.86 -0.38
C ASN A 73 -13.35 6.30 0.12
N PRO A 74 -12.20 6.62 0.72
CA PRO A 74 -11.98 7.92 1.33
C PRO A 74 -11.86 9.01 0.28
N VAL A 75 -12.22 10.24 0.65
CA VAL A 75 -12.00 11.41 -0.21
C VAL A 75 -10.53 11.81 -0.15
N LEU A 76 -9.87 11.85 -1.31
CA LEU A 76 -8.50 12.33 -1.42
C LEU A 76 -8.43 13.85 -1.23
N PRO A 77 -7.42 14.37 -0.49
CA PRO A 77 -7.10 15.79 -0.52
C PRO A 77 -6.88 16.24 -1.96
N LYS A 78 -7.39 17.42 -2.31
CA LYS A 78 -7.37 17.94 -3.69
C LYS A 78 -6.01 17.83 -4.38
N ARG A 79 -4.94 18.19 -3.67
CA ARG A 79 -3.56 18.10 -4.16
C ARG A 79 -3.18 16.67 -4.59
N VAL A 80 -3.54 15.67 -3.78
CA VAL A 80 -3.22 14.26 -4.09
C VAL A 80 -4.09 13.76 -5.23
N ALA A 81 -5.37 14.13 -5.25
CA ALA A 81 -6.27 13.79 -6.36
C ALA A 81 -5.73 14.31 -7.71
N GLU A 82 -5.23 15.55 -7.74
CA GLU A 82 -4.61 16.15 -8.92
C GLU A 82 -3.32 15.44 -9.37
N LEU A 83 -2.53 14.89 -8.43
CA LEU A 83 -1.29 14.15 -8.74
C LEU A 83 -1.54 12.70 -9.20
N ILE A 84 -2.57 12.05 -8.66
CA ILE A 84 -2.92 10.67 -9.01
C ILE A 84 -3.72 10.63 -10.31
N GLU A 85 -4.58 11.62 -10.55
CA GLU A 85 -5.31 11.83 -11.81
C GLU A 85 -6.08 10.57 -12.29
N THR A 86 -7.02 10.09 -11.47
CA THR A 86 -7.87 8.93 -11.80
C THR A 86 -9.23 9.00 -11.14
N ASP A 87 -10.25 8.46 -11.82
CA ASP A 87 -11.59 8.27 -11.27
C ASP A 87 -11.74 6.93 -10.53
N GLU A 88 -10.83 5.98 -10.76
CA GLU A 88 -10.87 4.63 -10.17
C GLU A 88 -9.55 4.30 -9.44
N PRO A 89 -9.23 5.01 -8.34
CA PRO A 89 -8.02 4.76 -7.58
C PRO A 89 -8.07 3.41 -6.85
N MET A 90 -6.93 2.72 -6.81
CA MET A 90 -6.75 1.56 -5.96
C MET A 90 -6.15 1.98 -4.62
N PHE A 91 -6.69 1.46 -3.52
CA PHE A 91 -6.23 1.75 -2.16
C PHE A 91 -5.63 0.53 -1.47
N TRP A 92 -4.53 0.75 -0.76
CA TRP A 92 -3.90 -0.22 0.13
C TRP A 92 -3.63 0.39 1.50
N LEU A 93 -3.74 -0.41 2.55
CA LEU A 93 -3.41 0.00 3.91
C LEU A 93 -2.05 -0.54 4.31
N VAL A 94 -1.20 0.30 4.90
CA VAL A 94 0.07 -0.18 5.46
C VAL A 94 -0.20 -0.89 6.79
N ALA A 95 0.28 -2.13 6.91
CA ALA A 95 0.14 -2.95 8.10
C ALA A 95 1.41 -2.92 8.97
N VAL A 96 1.19 -2.97 10.28
CA VAL A 96 2.21 -3.22 11.30
C VAL A 96 1.92 -4.60 11.88
N LEU A 97 2.66 -5.60 11.41
CA LEU A 97 2.55 -6.97 11.88
C LEU A 97 3.21 -7.14 13.25
N ARG A 98 2.58 -7.93 14.11
CA ARG A 98 3.07 -8.38 15.42
C ARG A 98 3.16 -9.91 15.42
N ASP A 99 3.51 -10.50 16.57
CA ASP A 99 3.61 -11.96 16.75
C ASP A 99 2.33 -12.72 16.33
N THR A 100 1.17 -12.05 16.37
CA THR A 100 -0.10 -12.61 15.88
C THR A 100 -0.89 -11.55 15.10
N LEU A 101 -1.79 -12.00 14.23
CA LEU A 101 -2.60 -11.11 13.39
C LEU A 101 -3.62 -10.31 14.22
N GLU A 102 -4.10 -10.85 15.33
CA GLU A 102 -5.00 -10.14 16.26
C GLU A 102 -4.33 -8.97 16.98
N LYS A 103 -3.00 -9.03 17.15
CA LYS A 103 -2.20 -7.93 17.71
C LYS A 103 -1.70 -6.97 16.63
N SER A 104 -1.88 -7.32 15.36
CA SER A 104 -1.44 -6.52 14.22
C SER A 104 -2.44 -5.42 13.92
N THR A 105 -1.96 -4.33 13.33
CA THR A 105 -2.80 -3.16 13.02
C THR A 105 -2.54 -2.64 11.63
N VAL A 106 -3.52 -1.97 11.04
CA VAL A 106 -3.39 -1.19 9.80
C VAL A 106 -3.61 0.30 10.05
N ASN A 107 -3.09 1.12 9.15
CA ASN A 107 -3.28 2.56 9.17
C ASN A 107 -4.39 2.99 8.21
N LEU A 108 -5.60 3.25 8.73
CA LEU A 108 -6.72 3.78 7.96
C LEU A 108 -6.59 5.28 7.68
N LYS A 109 -5.79 6.03 8.43
CA LYS A 109 -5.60 7.47 8.21
C LYS A 109 -4.69 7.76 7.02
N SER A 110 -3.79 6.83 6.70
CA SER A 110 -2.76 7.05 5.68
C SER A 110 -2.58 5.87 4.72
N PRO A 111 -3.52 5.69 3.78
CA PRO A 111 -3.42 4.65 2.76
C PRO A 111 -2.36 4.98 1.71
N ILE A 112 -1.93 3.95 0.99
CA ILE A 112 -1.32 4.09 -0.32
C ILE A 112 -2.44 4.16 -1.35
N VAL A 113 -2.40 5.16 -2.22
CA VAL A 113 -3.28 5.29 -3.38
C VAL A 113 -2.46 5.08 -4.64
N ILE A 114 -3.02 4.34 -5.60
CA ILE A 114 -2.38 4.01 -6.88
C ILE A 114 -3.36 4.28 -8.01
N ASN A 115 -2.91 4.97 -9.05
CA ASN A 115 -3.59 4.99 -10.34
C ASN A 115 -3.20 3.71 -11.11
N PRO A 116 -4.13 2.78 -11.35
CA PRO A 116 -3.81 1.51 -11.99
C PRO A 116 -3.38 1.66 -13.46
N VAL A 117 -3.72 2.78 -14.10
CA VAL A 117 -3.40 3.10 -15.50
C VAL A 117 -2.03 3.78 -15.61
N SER A 118 -1.81 4.90 -14.93
CA SER A 118 -0.56 5.66 -15.03
C SER A 118 0.56 5.12 -14.14
N LYS A 119 0.24 4.23 -13.21
CA LYS A 119 1.16 3.69 -12.18
C LYS A 119 1.72 4.75 -11.23
N SER A 120 1.13 5.95 -11.21
CA SER A 120 1.39 6.96 -10.18
C SER A 120 0.85 6.50 -8.83
N ALA A 121 1.62 6.69 -7.76
CA ALA A 121 1.23 6.34 -6.41
C ALA A 121 1.54 7.48 -5.42
N ALA A 122 0.87 7.48 -4.28
CA ALA A 122 1.19 8.37 -3.16
C ALA A 122 0.80 7.71 -1.82
N GLN A 123 1.52 8.05 -0.76
CA GLN A 123 1.05 7.83 0.60
C GLN A 123 0.37 9.12 1.07
N VAL A 124 -0.95 9.07 1.24
CA VAL A 124 -1.75 10.25 1.58
C VAL A 124 -2.08 10.25 3.06
N ILE A 125 -2.20 11.42 3.69
CA ILE A 125 -2.86 11.55 5.00
C ILE A 125 -4.26 12.10 4.71
N LEU A 126 -5.29 11.32 5.03
CA LEU A 126 -6.69 11.69 4.78
C LEU A 126 -7.14 12.79 5.73
N GLU A 127 -8.13 13.59 5.34
CA GLU A 127 -8.71 14.63 6.20
C GLU A 127 -9.66 14.02 7.25
N ASP A 128 -10.45 13.02 6.87
CA ASP A 128 -11.39 12.30 7.74
C ASP A 128 -10.73 11.70 8.98
N ASP A 129 -11.41 11.75 10.13
CA ASP A 129 -10.89 11.26 11.42
C ASP A 129 -10.88 9.71 11.48
N LEU A 130 -9.93 9.13 10.75
CA LEU A 130 -9.68 7.70 10.69
C LEU A 130 -8.53 7.29 11.61
N PRO A 131 -8.57 6.09 12.20
CA PRO A 131 -7.54 5.64 13.14
C PRO A 131 -6.22 5.27 12.44
N ILE A 132 -5.10 5.70 13.04
CA ILE A 132 -3.74 5.34 12.60
C ILE A 132 -3.41 3.88 12.96
N ARG A 133 -4.00 3.35 14.04
CA ARG A 133 -3.82 1.97 14.49
C ARG A 133 -5.18 1.32 14.63
N TYR A 134 -5.64 0.68 13.56
CA TYR A 134 -6.87 -0.10 13.55
C TYR A 134 -6.55 -1.59 13.59
N PRO A 135 -7.22 -2.41 14.42
CA PRO A 135 -6.97 -3.85 14.47
C PRO A 135 -7.12 -4.50 13.08
N LEU A 136 -6.12 -5.30 12.68
CA LEU A 136 -6.17 -6.03 11.42
C LEU A 136 -7.23 -7.14 11.45
N MET A 137 -7.37 -7.80 12.61
CA MET A 137 -8.42 -8.78 12.88
C MET A 137 -9.28 -8.32 14.06
N GLY A 138 -10.58 -8.57 14.00
CA GLY A 138 -11.46 -8.44 15.17
C GLY A 138 -12.53 -7.35 15.12
N SER A 139 -12.66 -6.59 14.03
CA SER A 139 -13.73 -5.60 13.88
C SER A 139 -14.67 -5.93 12.72
N LYS A 140 -15.65 -6.81 12.97
CA LYS A 140 -16.95 -6.70 12.28
C LYS A 140 -17.77 -5.58 12.96
N GLY A 141 -17.20 -4.38 13.01
CA GLY A 141 -17.85 -3.17 13.48
C GLY A 141 -17.81 -2.17 12.35
N GLY A 142 -18.97 -1.77 11.84
CA GLY A 142 -19.06 -0.80 10.76
C GLY A 142 -18.40 0.51 11.14
N LEU A 143 -17.42 0.91 10.35
CA LEU A 143 -17.20 2.32 10.03
C LEU A 143 -18.16 2.68 8.89
#